data_AF-A0A175Q5X5-F1
#
_entry.id   AF-A0A175Q5X5-F1
#
_cell.length_a   1.000
_cell.length_b   1.000
_cell.length_c   1.000
_cell.angle_alpha   90.00
_cell.angle_beta   90.00
_cell.angle_gamma   90.00
#
_symmetry.space_group_name_H-M   'P 1'
#
loop_
_entity.id
_entity.type
_entity.pdbx_description
1 polymer ?
#
loop_
_entity_poly.entity_id
_entity_poly.type
_entity_poly.pdbx_seq_one_letter_code
_entity_poly.pdbx_strand_id
1 'polypeptide(L)'
;NYLLQNVQRKSEQAEKSLEFLKTQLPEVRAKLDQAEDKLNAFRRANESVDLSLEAKSALDSSVSVQSQLNELTFREAEVSQLFTKDHPTYRALLEKRKTLEDEQAELNKKIAQMPKTQQEILRLTRDVQSGQEIYMQLLNRQQELSISKASTVGDVRIIDQAATANAPVAPKKLLIIAASFILGLMVSVGVVLLKALLHHGIENPEQLEELGMNVYASVPLSDWQRKKDTEALARRGHKVKTDPHDTLLALGNPTDLSIEAIRSLRTSLHFAIMEAKNNILMITGASPGIGKTFICVNLATLVAKAGQKVLFIDGDMRRGYTHELLGADNKSGLSNVLSGKTEFS
;
A
#
# COMPACT_ATOMS: atom_id res chain seq x y z
N ASN A 1 10.65 -10.78 -26.47
CA ASN A 1 9.65 -11.05 -27.51
C ASN A 1 9.61 -12.56 -27.73
N TYR A 2 8.64 -13.26 -27.14
CA TYR A 2 8.57 -14.73 -27.15
C TYR A 2 8.46 -15.33 -28.55
N LEU A 3 7.93 -14.58 -29.52
CA LEU A 3 7.83 -15.00 -30.92
C LEU A 3 9.22 -15.24 -31.53
N LEU A 4 10.10 -14.25 -31.42
CA LEU A 4 11.46 -14.32 -31.95
C LEU A 4 12.25 -15.45 -31.30
N GLN A 5 12.08 -15.64 -29.98
CA GLN A 5 12.76 -16.70 -29.25
C GLN A 5 12.30 -18.10 -29.67
N ASN A 6 11.00 -18.29 -29.97
CA ASN A 6 10.46 -19.55 -30.45
C ASN A 6 10.95 -19.87 -31.88
N VAL A 7 10.93 -18.88 -32.77
CA VAL A 7 11.46 -19.03 -34.15
C VAL A 7 12.96 -19.36 -34.11
N GLN A 8 13.73 -18.66 -33.26
CA GLN A 8 15.15 -18.91 -33.10
C GLN A 8 15.44 -20.31 -32.57
N ARG A 9 14.74 -20.76 -31.52
CA ARG A 9 14.93 -22.12 -30.96
C ARG A 9 14.58 -23.23 -31.97
N LYS A 10 13.49 -23.08 -32.73
CA LYS A 10 13.13 -24.04 -33.80
C LYS A 10 14.20 -24.08 -34.90
N SER A 11 14.70 -22.92 -35.32
CA SER A 11 15.76 -22.81 -36.34
C SER A 11 17.07 -23.45 -35.87
N GLU A 12 17.48 -23.19 -34.63
CA GLU A 12 18.67 -23.78 -34.01
C GLU A 12 18.56 -25.31 -33.90
N GLN A 13 17.39 -25.84 -33.54
CA GLN A 13 17.15 -27.30 -33.49
C GLN A 13 17.20 -27.96 -34.87
N ALA A 14 16.58 -27.33 -35.88
CA ALA A 14 16.62 -27.82 -37.25
C ALA A 14 18.06 -27.79 -37.81
N GLU A 15 18.84 -26.75 -37.49
CA GLU A 15 20.23 -26.62 -37.90
C GLU A 15 21.13 -27.72 -37.35
N LYS A 16 21.07 -27.97 -36.03
CA LYS A 16 21.83 -29.07 -35.40
C LYS A 16 21.45 -30.44 -35.97
N SER A 17 20.16 -30.64 -36.22
CA SER A 17 19.67 -31.90 -36.81
C SER A 17 20.16 -32.08 -38.25
N LEU A 18 20.19 -31.01 -39.05
CA LEU A 18 20.74 -31.02 -40.41
C LEU A 18 22.24 -31.29 -40.43
N GLU A 19 23.00 -30.71 -39.51
CA GLU A 19 24.44 -30.93 -39.39
C GLU A 19 24.76 -32.39 -39.04
N PHE A 20 24.00 -32.96 -38.10
CA PHE A 20 24.08 -34.39 -37.77
C PHE A 20 23.81 -35.27 -39.01
N LEU A 21 22.72 -35.02 -39.73
CA LEU A 21 22.37 -35.78 -40.94
C LEU A 21 23.41 -35.64 -42.04
N LYS A 22 23.97 -34.44 -42.26
CA LYS A 22 25.06 -34.21 -43.24
C LYS A 22 26.31 -35.02 -42.94
N THR A 23 26.59 -35.30 -41.67
CA THR A 23 27.74 -36.10 -41.25
C THR A 23 27.44 -37.60 -41.37
N GLN A 24 26.23 -38.03 -41.03
CA GLN A 24 25.85 -39.45 -41.00
C GLN A 24 25.47 -40.03 -42.36
N LEU A 25 24.88 -39.23 -43.27
CA LEU A 25 24.46 -39.70 -44.59
C LEU A 25 25.61 -40.29 -45.43
N PRO A 26 26.81 -39.68 -45.50
CA PRO A 26 27.96 -40.28 -46.17
C PRO A 26 28.39 -41.62 -45.56
N GLU A 27 28.34 -41.76 -44.23
CA GLU A 27 28.69 -43.02 -43.55
C GLU A 27 27.69 -44.13 -43.87
N VAL A 28 26.40 -43.83 -43.84
CA VAL A 28 25.34 -44.78 -44.21
C VAL A 28 25.44 -45.14 -45.69
N ARG A 29 25.73 -44.17 -46.57
CA ARG A 29 25.95 -44.40 -47.99
C ARG A 29 27.15 -45.34 -48.21
N ALA A 30 28.28 -45.09 -47.57
CA ALA A 30 29.46 -45.94 -47.68
C ALA A 30 29.20 -47.38 -47.19
N LYS A 31 28.42 -47.55 -46.11
CA LYS A 31 28.01 -48.87 -45.63
C LYS A 31 27.09 -49.59 -46.62
N LEU A 32 26.17 -48.87 -47.26
CA LEU A 32 25.30 -49.41 -48.30
C LEU A 32 26.11 -49.83 -49.53
N ASP A 33 27.02 -48.99 -50.02
CA ASP A 33 27.89 -49.32 -51.16
C ASP A 33 28.72 -50.59 -50.86
N GLN A 34 29.25 -50.72 -49.64
CA GLN A 34 29.95 -51.95 -49.21
C GLN A 34 29.04 -53.19 -49.17
N ALA A 35 27.77 -53.03 -48.78
CA ALA A 35 26.81 -54.14 -48.75
C ALA A 35 26.43 -54.56 -50.19
N GLU A 36 26.24 -53.60 -51.09
CA GLU A 36 25.98 -53.83 -52.52
C GLU A 36 27.16 -54.56 -53.17
N ASP A 37 28.40 -54.13 -52.89
CA ASP A 37 29.61 -54.78 -53.39
C ASP A 37 29.73 -56.24 -52.93
N LYS A 38 29.44 -56.51 -51.64
CA LYS A 38 29.44 -57.89 -51.10
C LYS A 38 28.36 -58.75 -51.75
N LEU A 39 27.16 -58.22 -51.93
CA LEU A 39 26.06 -58.92 -52.60
C LEU A 39 26.42 -59.22 -54.06
N ASN A 40 26.97 -58.25 -54.79
CA ASN A 40 27.39 -58.40 -56.17
C ASN A 40 28.56 -59.38 -56.33
N ALA A 41 29.52 -59.38 -55.40
CA ALA A 41 30.59 -60.38 -55.36
C ALA A 41 30.05 -61.79 -55.11
N PHE A 42 29.11 -61.95 -54.18
CA PHE A 42 28.49 -63.24 -53.88
C PHE A 42 27.66 -63.78 -55.06
N ARG A 43 26.89 -62.93 -55.74
CA ARG A 43 26.12 -63.28 -56.95
C ARG A 43 27.02 -63.68 -58.12
N ARG A 44 28.19 -63.05 -58.27
CA ARG A 44 29.19 -63.41 -59.29
C ARG A 44 29.84 -64.77 -59.00
N ALA A 45 30.06 -65.12 -57.74
CA ALA A 45 30.76 -66.34 -57.35
C ALA A 45 29.89 -67.61 -57.36
N ASN A 46 28.58 -67.49 -57.09
CA ASN A 46 27.71 -68.65 -56.85
C ASN A 46 26.65 -68.89 -57.94
N GLU A 47 26.79 -68.23 -59.11
CA GLU A 47 25.75 -68.16 -60.16
C GLU A 47 24.43 -67.57 -59.59
N SER A 48 23.48 -67.17 -60.45
CA SER A 48 22.25 -66.49 -59.98
C SER A 48 21.36 -67.45 -59.19
N VAL A 49 21.55 -67.52 -57.88
CA VAL A 49 20.69 -68.28 -56.97
C VAL A 49 19.40 -67.50 -56.75
N ASP A 50 18.30 -67.96 -57.35
CA ASP A 50 16.98 -67.41 -57.06
C ASP A 50 16.54 -67.81 -55.65
N LEU A 51 16.08 -66.83 -54.88
CA LEU A 51 15.51 -67.06 -53.55
C LEU A 51 14.22 -67.88 -53.67
N SER A 52 14.06 -68.91 -52.82
CA SER A 52 12.78 -69.62 -52.72
C SER A 52 11.67 -68.69 -52.24
N LEU A 53 10.41 -69.08 -52.45
CA LEU A 53 9.26 -68.29 -52.00
C LEU A 53 9.28 -68.07 -50.48
N GLU A 54 9.71 -69.08 -49.72
CA GLU A 54 9.88 -69.03 -48.25
C GLU A 54 11.01 -68.09 -47.85
N ALA A 55 12.15 -68.13 -48.56
CA ALA A 55 13.29 -67.24 -48.31
C ALA A 55 12.95 -65.78 -48.64
N LYS A 56 12.18 -65.55 -49.71
CA LYS A 56 11.69 -64.21 -50.08
C LYS A 56 10.72 -63.66 -49.04
N SER A 57 9.77 -64.47 -48.57
CA SER A 57 8.85 -64.04 -47.49
C SER A 57 9.61 -63.74 -46.20
N ALA A 58 10.59 -64.55 -45.82
CA ALA A 58 11.43 -64.30 -44.65
C ALA A 58 12.30 -63.03 -44.81
N LEU A 59 12.81 -62.77 -46.01
CA LEU A 59 13.54 -61.55 -46.36
C LEU A 59 12.64 -60.31 -46.19
N ASP A 60 11.45 -60.31 -46.79
CA ASP A 60 10.51 -59.18 -46.72
C ASP A 60 10.11 -58.87 -45.27
N SER A 61 9.81 -59.91 -44.46
CA SER A 61 9.55 -59.75 -43.03
C SER A 61 10.78 -59.24 -42.28
N SER A 62 11.98 -59.73 -42.60
CA SER A 62 13.20 -59.29 -41.94
C SER A 62 13.56 -57.84 -42.27
N VAL A 63 13.35 -57.39 -43.51
CA VAL A 63 13.55 -55.99 -43.91
C VAL A 63 12.53 -55.09 -43.21
N SER A 64 11.25 -55.49 -43.18
CA SER A 64 10.20 -54.75 -42.48
C SER A 64 10.49 -54.58 -40.98
N VAL A 65 10.85 -55.67 -40.27
CA VAL A 65 11.20 -55.63 -38.84
C VAL A 65 12.42 -54.74 -38.62
N GLN A 66 13.44 -54.84 -39.46
CA GLN A 66 14.64 -54.00 -39.35
C GLN A 66 14.31 -52.52 -39.60
N SER A 67 13.46 -52.22 -40.58
CA SER A 67 12.98 -50.87 -40.88
C SER A 67 12.26 -50.25 -39.67
N GLN A 68 11.35 -51.02 -39.04
CA GLN A 68 10.65 -50.58 -37.83
C GLN A 68 11.58 -50.39 -36.63
N LEU A 69 12.58 -51.27 -36.44
CA LEU A 69 13.59 -51.11 -35.38
C LEU A 69 14.43 -49.84 -35.57
N ASN A 70 14.81 -49.53 -36.80
CA ASN A 70 15.54 -48.31 -37.11
C ASN A 70 14.66 -47.08 -36.86
N GLU A 71 13.39 -47.10 -37.29
CA GLU A 71 12.42 -46.03 -37.01
C GLU A 71 12.24 -45.81 -35.50
N LEU A 72 12.12 -46.88 -34.72
CA LEU A 72 12.05 -46.79 -33.26
C LEU A 72 13.32 -46.23 -32.65
N THR A 73 14.50 -46.54 -33.20
CA THR A 73 15.77 -45.97 -32.74
C THR A 73 15.78 -44.44 -32.92
N PHE A 74 15.30 -43.94 -34.06
CA PHE A 74 15.17 -42.49 -34.29
C PHE A 74 14.14 -41.86 -33.35
N ARG A 75 12.99 -42.51 -33.13
CA ARG A 75 11.99 -42.04 -32.17
C ARG A 75 12.53 -42.05 -30.73
N GLU A 76 13.34 -43.04 -30.37
CA GLU A 76 13.98 -43.10 -29.05
C GLU A 76 14.88 -41.90 -28.82
N ALA A 77 15.68 -41.52 -29.83
CA ALA A 77 16.52 -40.33 -29.77
C ALA A 77 15.69 -39.05 -29.55
N GLU A 78 14.55 -38.89 -30.24
CA GLU A 78 13.66 -37.74 -30.08
C GLU A 78 12.98 -37.72 -28.69
N VAL A 79 12.41 -38.85 -28.27
CA VAL A 79 11.71 -38.98 -26.99
C VAL A 79 12.68 -38.82 -25.82
N SER A 80 13.93 -39.28 -25.93
CA SER A 80 14.96 -39.14 -24.89
C SER A 80 15.37 -37.69 -24.61
N GLN A 81 15.14 -36.78 -25.56
CA GLN A 81 15.37 -35.34 -25.35
C GLN A 81 14.24 -34.66 -24.57
N LEU A 82 13.04 -35.25 -24.58
CA LEU A 82 11.82 -34.67 -24.02
C LEU A 82 11.39 -35.34 -22.71
N PHE A 83 11.68 -36.63 -22.54
CA PHE A 83 11.15 -37.46 -21.45
C PHE A 83 12.24 -38.31 -20.79
N THR A 84 12.05 -38.61 -19.50
CA THR A 84 12.89 -39.56 -18.75
C THR A 84 12.47 -41.01 -19.06
N LYS A 85 13.35 -41.98 -18.77
CA LYS A 85 13.13 -43.40 -19.05
C LYS A 85 11.89 -44.00 -18.37
N ASP A 86 11.43 -43.37 -17.29
CA ASP A 86 10.24 -43.79 -16.54
C ASP A 86 8.91 -43.29 -17.12
N HIS A 87 8.96 -42.37 -18.09
CA HIS A 87 7.76 -41.82 -18.69
C HIS A 87 6.96 -42.90 -19.45
N PRO A 88 5.61 -42.94 -19.35
CA PRO A 88 4.79 -43.95 -20.02
C PRO A 88 5.09 -44.11 -21.52
N THR A 89 5.32 -43.00 -22.23
CA THR A 89 5.67 -43.00 -23.66
C THR A 89 7.02 -43.66 -23.94
N TYR A 90 8.03 -43.45 -23.07
CA TYR A 90 9.35 -44.07 -23.24
C TYR A 90 9.28 -45.58 -22.95
N ARG A 91 8.51 -45.97 -21.92
CA ARG A 91 8.26 -47.39 -21.62
C ARG A 91 7.54 -48.13 -22.75
N ALA A 92 6.49 -47.53 -23.31
CA ALA A 92 5.76 -48.10 -24.44
C ALA A 92 6.67 -48.29 -25.68
N LEU A 93 7.58 -47.34 -25.93
CA LEU A 93 8.57 -47.44 -27.00
C LEU A 93 9.54 -48.62 -26.77
N LEU A 94 10.06 -48.75 -25.55
CA LEU A 94 10.95 -49.86 -25.18
C LEU A 94 10.25 -51.23 -25.29
N GLU A 95 9.00 -51.31 -24.85
CA GLU A 95 8.19 -52.53 -24.98
C GLU A 95 7.99 -52.89 -26.45
N LYS A 96 7.64 -51.91 -27.30
CA LYS A 96 7.48 -52.14 -28.74
C LYS A 96 8.79 -52.58 -29.40
N ARG A 97 9.92 -51.97 -29.02
CA ARG A 97 11.27 -52.36 -29.49
C ARG A 97 11.58 -53.80 -29.11
N LYS A 98 11.34 -54.19 -27.85
CA LYS A 98 11.53 -55.56 -27.38
C LYS A 98 10.72 -56.57 -28.19
N THR A 99 9.44 -56.28 -28.47
CA THR A 99 8.61 -57.16 -29.30
C THR A 99 9.18 -57.37 -30.70
N LEU A 100 9.73 -56.33 -31.33
CA LEU A 100 10.37 -56.44 -32.64
C LEU A 100 11.73 -57.16 -32.59
N GLU A 101 12.49 -57.00 -31.51
CA GLU A 101 13.72 -57.76 -31.28
C GLU A 101 13.42 -59.26 -31.10
N ASP A 102 12.35 -59.60 -30.38
CA ASP A 102 11.88 -60.98 -30.22
C ASP A 102 11.40 -61.57 -31.57
N GLU A 103 10.67 -60.79 -32.38
CA GLU A 103 10.25 -61.18 -33.73
C GLU A 103 11.45 -61.38 -34.66
N GLN A 104 12.47 -60.52 -34.58
CA GLN A 104 13.72 -60.66 -35.32
C GLN A 104 14.46 -61.94 -34.92
N ALA A 105 14.49 -62.27 -33.63
CA ALA A 105 15.12 -63.49 -33.14
C ALA A 105 14.42 -64.75 -33.68
N GLU A 106 13.08 -64.76 -33.75
CA GLU A 106 12.32 -65.85 -34.35
C GLU A 106 12.56 -65.98 -35.87
N LEU A 107 12.63 -64.86 -36.59
CA LEU A 107 13.01 -64.87 -38.01
C LEU A 107 14.42 -65.42 -38.22
N ASN A 108 15.39 -65.04 -37.38
CA ASN A 108 16.75 -65.56 -37.44
C ASN A 108 16.81 -67.08 -37.22
N LYS A 109 15.97 -67.64 -36.32
CA LYS A 109 15.85 -69.10 -36.13
C LYS A 109 15.34 -69.80 -37.40
N LYS A 110 14.36 -69.22 -38.09
CA LYS A 110 13.82 -69.75 -39.36
C LYS A 110 14.86 -69.69 -40.47
N ILE A 111 15.60 -68.57 -40.57
CA ILE A 111 16.68 -68.40 -41.54
C ILE A 111 17.79 -69.44 -41.27
N ALA A 112 18.12 -69.73 -40.02
CA ALA A 112 19.14 -70.72 -39.65
C ALA A 112 18.82 -72.16 -40.11
N GLN A 113 17.56 -72.49 -40.39
CA GLN A 113 17.14 -73.79 -40.91
C GLN A 113 17.31 -73.92 -42.44
N MET A 114 17.57 -72.81 -43.14
CA MET A 114 17.76 -72.80 -44.60
C MET A 114 19.17 -73.29 -44.99
N PRO A 115 19.40 -73.76 -46.24
CA PRO A 115 20.75 -74.05 -46.74
C PRO A 115 21.69 -72.85 -46.62
N LYS A 116 22.99 -73.11 -46.34
CA LYS A 116 23.99 -72.05 -46.09
C LYS A 116 24.06 -70.99 -47.21
N THR A 117 23.94 -71.41 -48.47
CA THR A 117 23.93 -70.49 -49.62
C THR A 117 22.71 -69.57 -49.62
N GLN A 118 21.54 -70.07 -49.23
CA GLN A 118 20.30 -69.28 -49.09
C GLN A 118 20.36 -68.33 -47.89
N GLN A 119 20.98 -68.74 -46.78
CA GLN A 119 21.21 -67.86 -45.63
C GLN A 119 22.06 -66.65 -46.00
N GLU A 120 23.16 -66.89 -46.72
CA GLU A 120 24.12 -65.84 -47.04
C GLU A 120 23.57 -64.85 -48.07
N ILE A 121 22.90 -65.33 -49.12
CA ILE A 121 22.24 -64.43 -50.08
C ILE A 121 21.12 -63.62 -49.43
N LEU A 122 20.33 -64.22 -48.53
CA LEU A 122 19.28 -63.51 -47.79
C LEU A 122 19.88 -62.43 -46.90
N ARG A 123 20.92 -62.75 -46.14
CA ARG A 123 21.63 -61.79 -45.26
C ARG A 123 22.16 -60.59 -46.06
N LEU A 124 22.87 -60.86 -47.15
CA LEU A 124 23.42 -59.80 -48.02
C LEU A 124 22.32 -58.97 -48.68
N THR A 125 21.24 -59.61 -49.15
CA THR A 125 20.10 -58.91 -49.76
C THR A 125 19.37 -58.04 -48.74
N ARG A 126 19.18 -58.53 -47.50
CA ARG A 126 18.59 -57.78 -46.39
C ARG A 126 19.43 -56.57 -46.03
N ASP A 127 20.75 -56.73 -45.93
CA ASP A 127 21.66 -55.64 -45.56
C ASP A 127 21.63 -54.51 -46.63
N VAL A 128 21.51 -54.87 -47.92
CA VAL A 128 21.31 -53.90 -49.01
C VAL A 128 19.93 -53.24 -48.95
N GLN A 129 18.84 -54.02 -48.89
CA GLN A 129 17.48 -53.48 -48.90
C GLN A 129 17.20 -52.61 -47.67
N SER A 130 17.59 -53.07 -46.48
CA SER A 130 17.46 -52.29 -45.25
C SER A 130 18.34 -51.04 -45.29
N GLY A 131 19.59 -51.14 -45.76
CA GLY A 131 20.47 -50.00 -45.92
C GLY A 131 19.91 -48.93 -46.89
N GLN A 132 19.30 -49.37 -47.99
CA GLN A 132 18.65 -48.50 -48.97
C GLN A 132 17.44 -47.77 -48.36
N GLU A 133 16.58 -48.46 -47.60
CA GLU A 133 15.45 -47.83 -46.92
C GLU A 133 15.90 -46.78 -45.90
N ILE A 134 16.89 -47.10 -45.06
CA ILE A 134 17.44 -46.16 -44.07
C ILE A 134 18.01 -44.93 -44.77
N TYR A 135 18.80 -45.12 -45.84
CA TYR A 135 19.39 -44.02 -46.59
C TYR A 135 18.31 -43.09 -47.15
N MET A 136 17.25 -43.65 -47.75
CA MET A 136 16.12 -42.87 -48.28
C MET A 136 15.35 -42.13 -47.18
N GLN A 137 15.13 -42.76 -46.01
CA GLN A 137 14.50 -42.12 -44.87
C GLN A 137 15.32 -40.92 -44.36
N LEU A 138 16.63 -41.09 -44.19
CA LEU A 138 17.54 -40.03 -43.76
C LEU A 138 17.59 -38.88 -44.78
N LEU A 139 17.61 -39.20 -46.07
CA LEU A 139 17.58 -38.22 -47.14
C LEU A 139 16.28 -37.40 -47.13
N ASN A 140 15.13 -38.08 -47.01
CA ASN A 140 13.82 -37.42 -46.90
C ASN A 140 13.76 -36.51 -45.66
N ARG A 141 14.28 -36.98 -44.52
CA ARG A 141 14.32 -36.19 -43.28
C ARG A 141 15.22 -34.96 -43.42
N GLN A 142 16.36 -35.09 -44.10
CA GLN A 142 17.24 -33.95 -44.40
C GLN A 142 16.52 -32.92 -45.27
N GLN A 143 15.77 -33.35 -46.29
CA GLN A 143 15.02 -32.45 -47.15
C GLN A 143 13.91 -31.72 -46.38
N GLU A 144 13.15 -32.44 -45.55
CA GLU A 144 12.11 -31.88 -44.70
C GLU A 144 12.67 -30.82 -43.73
N LEU A 145 13.77 -31.13 -43.05
CA LEU A 145 14.42 -30.19 -42.13
C LEU A 145 15.02 -28.98 -42.87
N SER A 146 15.49 -29.15 -44.10
CA SER A 146 16.01 -28.06 -44.94
C SER A 146 14.90 -27.10 -45.34
N ILE A 147 13.72 -27.63 -45.70
CA ILE A 147 12.52 -26.84 -45.97
C ILE A 147 12.05 -26.15 -44.69
N SER A 148 12.02 -26.85 -43.55
CA SER A 148 11.62 -26.29 -42.25
C SER A 148 12.53 -25.15 -41.80
N LYS A 149 13.86 -25.27 -41.98
CA LYS A 149 14.82 -24.20 -41.71
C LYS A 149 14.63 -22.99 -42.65
N ALA A 150 14.34 -23.22 -43.93
CA ALA A 150 14.10 -22.15 -44.89
C ALA A 150 12.72 -21.48 -44.71
N SER A 151 11.75 -22.22 -44.17
CA SER A 151 10.37 -21.80 -43.95
C SER A 151 10.13 -21.26 -42.53
N THR A 152 11.11 -20.59 -41.92
CA THR A 152 10.99 -19.91 -40.61
C THR A 152 10.01 -18.72 -40.62
N VAL A 153 8.80 -18.93 -41.13
CA VAL A 153 7.64 -18.09 -40.87
C VAL A 153 7.06 -18.57 -39.55
N GLY A 154 7.06 -17.70 -38.54
CA GLY A 154 6.53 -18.05 -37.23
C GLY A 154 5.05 -18.43 -37.30
N ASP A 155 4.67 -19.55 -36.68
CA ASP A 155 3.29 -20.06 -36.53
C ASP A 155 2.33 -19.11 -35.79
N VAL A 156 2.80 -17.94 -35.37
CA VAL A 156 2.07 -17.06 -34.47
C VAL A 156 1.93 -15.68 -35.11
N ARG A 157 0.69 -15.37 -35.47
CA ARG A 157 0.25 -14.05 -35.91
C ARG A 157 -0.33 -13.30 -34.72
N ILE A 158 0.17 -12.11 -34.45
CA ILE A 158 -0.48 -11.21 -33.46
C ILE A 158 -1.81 -10.77 -34.07
N ILE A 159 -2.92 -11.20 -33.48
CA ILE A 159 -4.28 -10.88 -33.94
C ILE A 159 -4.71 -9.51 -33.40
N ASP A 160 -4.34 -9.19 -32.17
CA ASP A 160 -4.67 -7.92 -31.52
C ASP A 160 -3.52 -7.44 -30.62
N GLN A 161 -3.29 -6.14 -30.59
CA GLN A 161 -2.31 -5.54 -29.69
C GLN A 161 -3.02 -5.17 -28.38
N ALA A 162 -2.33 -5.33 -27.25
CA ALA A 162 -2.91 -4.99 -25.96
C ALA A 162 -3.26 -3.49 -25.90
N ALA A 163 -4.56 -3.17 -25.88
CA ALA A 163 -5.03 -1.81 -25.69
C ALA A 163 -4.86 -1.41 -24.22
N THR A 164 -4.10 -0.35 -23.97
CA THR A 164 -4.00 0.26 -22.65
C THR A 164 -5.20 1.18 -22.43
N ALA A 165 -5.79 1.14 -21.24
CA ALA A 165 -6.81 2.12 -20.87
C ALA A 165 -6.20 3.53 -20.87
N ASN A 166 -6.84 4.48 -21.55
CA ASN A 166 -6.40 5.89 -21.60
C ASN A 166 -6.44 6.58 -20.22
N ALA A 167 -7.18 6.01 -19.26
CA ALA A 167 -7.32 6.53 -17.92
C ALA A 167 -6.86 5.50 -16.88
N PRO A 168 -6.23 5.96 -15.78
CA PRO A 168 -5.84 5.07 -14.69
C PRO A 168 -7.07 4.48 -14.00
N VAL A 169 -7.12 3.15 -13.91
CA VAL A 169 -8.19 2.40 -13.21
C VAL A 169 -8.14 2.67 -11.70
N ALA A 170 -6.92 2.87 -11.16
CA ALA A 170 -6.68 3.23 -9.77
C ALA A 170 -5.43 4.13 -9.66
N PRO A 171 -5.37 5.02 -8.66
CA PRO A 171 -6.38 5.30 -7.64
C PRO A 171 -7.46 6.31 -8.10
N LYS A 172 -8.70 6.17 -7.60
CA LYS A 172 -9.81 7.12 -7.83
C LYS A 172 -9.61 8.40 -7.01
N LYS A 173 -8.80 9.32 -7.53
CA LYS A 173 -8.36 10.56 -6.84
C LYS A 173 -9.50 11.36 -6.22
N LEU A 174 -10.62 11.54 -6.95
CA LEU A 174 -11.76 12.31 -6.47
C LEU A 174 -12.41 11.69 -5.23
N LEU A 175 -12.53 10.36 -5.19
CA LEU A 175 -13.09 9.63 -4.06
C LEU A 175 -12.19 9.77 -2.83
N ILE A 176 -10.87 9.71 -3.02
CA ILE A 176 -9.89 9.89 -1.93
C ILE A 176 -9.98 11.32 -1.36
N ILE A 177 -10.06 12.34 -2.22
CA ILE A 177 -10.20 13.73 -1.78
C ILE A 177 -11.51 13.92 -1.00
N ALA A 178 -12.62 13.40 -1.50
CA ALA A 178 -13.92 13.50 -0.83
C ALA A 178 -13.92 12.80 0.55
N ALA A 179 -13.36 11.59 0.62
CA ALA A 179 -13.26 10.84 1.87
C ALA A 179 -12.36 11.55 2.90
N SER A 180 -11.20 12.05 2.47
CA SER A 180 -10.29 12.81 3.33
C SER A 180 -10.91 14.11 3.84
N PHE A 181 -11.69 14.80 3.01
CA PHE A 181 -12.39 16.02 3.41
C PHE A 181 -13.43 15.75 4.50
N ILE A 182 -14.25 14.70 4.32
CA ILE A 182 -15.26 14.29 5.31
C ILE A 182 -14.61 13.88 6.63
N LEU A 183 -13.54 13.07 6.57
CA LEU A 183 -12.78 12.69 7.77
C LEU A 183 -12.18 13.91 8.47
N GLY A 184 -11.63 14.87 7.72
CA GLY A 184 -11.09 16.12 8.27
C GLY A 184 -12.16 16.93 9.01
N LEU A 185 -13.36 17.04 8.46
CA LEU A 185 -14.49 17.72 9.13
C LEU A 185 -14.90 17.00 10.42
N MET A 186 -15.00 15.66 10.39
CA MET A 186 -15.34 14.88 11.59
C MET A 186 -14.32 15.07 12.70
N VAL A 187 -13.02 15.01 12.37
CA VAL A 187 -11.95 15.21 13.35
C VAL A 187 -11.97 16.63 13.90
N SER A 188 -12.20 17.65 13.06
CA SER A 188 -12.30 19.05 13.50
C SER A 188 -13.41 19.24 14.54
N VAL A 189 -14.61 18.74 14.25
CA VAL A 189 -15.74 18.78 15.19
C VAL A 189 -15.41 18.02 16.48
N GLY A 190 -14.80 16.83 16.36
CA GLY A 190 -14.37 16.03 17.51
C GLY A 190 -13.38 16.77 18.42
N VAL A 191 -12.42 17.49 17.85
CA VAL A 191 -11.44 18.29 18.62
C VAL A 191 -12.11 19.47 19.33
N VAL A 192 -13.05 20.16 18.69
CA VAL A 192 -13.79 21.27 19.31
C VAL A 192 -14.64 20.76 20.48
N LEU A 193 -15.38 19.67 20.29
CA LEU A 193 -16.17 19.04 21.35
C LEU A 193 -15.31 18.55 22.50
N LEU A 194 -14.16 17.92 22.20
CA LEU A 194 -13.23 17.49 23.24
C LEU A 194 -12.68 18.67 24.05
N LYS A 195 -12.35 19.78 23.39
CA LYS A 195 -11.92 21.01 24.09
C LYS A 195 -13.04 21.61 24.95
N ALA A 196 -14.29 21.55 24.49
CA ALA A 196 -15.44 22.02 25.25
C ALA A 196 -15.69 21.13 26.49
N LEU A 197 -15.59 19.81 26.34
CA LEU A 197 -15.73 18.86 27.45
C LEU A 197 -14.62 18.98 28.50
N LEU A 198 -13.42 19.42 28.10
CA LEU A 198 -12.30 19.64 29.02
C LEU A 198 -12.32 21.03 29.68
N HIS A 199 -13.16 21.96 29.20
CA HIS A 199 -13.33 23.27 29.84
C HIS A 199 -14.30 23.15 31.02
N HIS A 200 -13.75 23.15 32.23
CA HIS A 200 -14.54 23.26 33.46
C HIS A 200 -14.52 24.71 33.95
N GLY A 201 -15.65 25.41 33.79
CA GLY A 201 -15.87 26.77 34.27
C GLY A 201 -17.38 27.03 34.44
N ILE A 202 -17.73 28.06 35.19
CA ILE A 202 -19.11 28.53 35.27
C ILE A 202 -19.33 29.48 34.10
N GLU A 203 -20.17 29.08 33.15
CA GLU A 203 -20.46 29.87 31.94
C GLU A 203 -21.79 30.62 32.03
N ASN A 204 -22.71 30.08 32.83
CA ASN A 204 -24.11 30.50 32.86
C ASN A 204 -24.54 30.80 34.31
N PRO A 205 -25.20 31.94 34.59
CA PRO A 205 -25.72 32.26 35.93
C PRO A 205 -26.62 31.18 36.52
N GLU A 206 -27.38 30.49 35.68
CA GLU A 206 -28.33 29.43 36.06
C GLU A 206 -27.62 28.28 36.78
N GLN A 207 -26.35 28.00 36.44
CA GLN A 207 -25.54 26.98 37.12
C GLN A 207 -25.29 27.31 38.59
N LEU A 208 -25.24 28.59 38.96
CA LEU A 208 -25.11 29.03 40.35
C LEU A 208 -26.45 28.99 41.07
N GLU A 209 -27.54 29.34 40.37
CA GLU A 209 -28.90 29.30 40.92
C GLU A 209 -29.35 27.85 41.22
N GLU A 210 -29.00 26.88 40.37
CA GLU A 210 -29.22 25.45 40.63
C GLU A 210 -28.50 24.95 41.89
N LEU A 211 -27.37 25.58 42.26
CA LEU A 211 -26.64 25.31 43.50
C LEU A 211 -27.21 26.08 44.70
N GLY A 212 -28.30 26.83 44.52
CA GLY A 212 -28.95 27.63 45.56
C GLY A 212 -28.26 28.96 45.86
N MET A 213 -27.38 29.44 44.98
CA MET A 213 -26.75 30.76 45.11
C MET A 213 -27.48 31.80 44.27
N ASN A 214 -27.96 32.87 44.91
CA ASN A 214 -28.63 33.96 44.21
C ASN A 214 -27.62 34.82 43.44
N VAL A 215 -27.84 35.00 42.14
CA VAL A 215 -27.00 35.86 41.30
C VAL A 215 -27.56 37.29 41.29
N TYR A 216 -26.86 38.22 41.96
CA TYR A 216 -27.30 39.62 42.06
C TYR A 216 -27.06 40.45 40.79
N ALA A 217 -26.01 40.12 40.04
CA ALA A 217 -25.68 40.76 38.77
C ALA A 217 -24.70 39.91 37.96
N SER A 218 -24.81 40.01 36.63
CA SER A 218 -23.79 39.54 35.68
C SER A 218 -23.12 40.76 35.05
N VAL A 219 -21.82 40.93 35.30
CA VAL A 219 -21.07 42.11 34.82
C VAL A 219 -20.23 41.69 33.62
N PRO A 220 -20.52 42.20 32.41
CA PRO A 220 -19.74 41.88 31.22
C PRO A 220 -18.32 42.42 31.33
N LEU A 221 -17.43 41.88 30.50
CA LEU A 221 -16.06 42.36 30.41
C LEU A 221 -16.01 43.70 29.65
N SER A 222 -15.47 44.74 30.27
CA SER A 222 -15.24 46.04 29.60
C SER A 222 -13.98 46.01 28.76
N ASP A 223 -14.11 46.20 27.45
CA ASP A 223 -12.98 46.37 26.54
C ASP A 223 -12.19 47.65 26.84
N TRP A 224 -12.87 48.72 27.27
CA TRP A 224 -12.24 49.99 27.64
C TRP A 224 -11.32 49.80 28.84
N GLN A 225 -11.82 49.15 29.90
CA GLN A 225 -11.01 48.88 31.10
C GLN A 225 -9.84 47.95 30.76
N ARG A 226 -10.07 46.87 29.99
CA ARG A 226 -9.00 45.94 29.59
C ARG A 226 -7.87 46.65 28.85
N LYS A 227 -8.21 47.59 27.95
CA LYS A 227 -7.22 48.39 27.22
C LYS A 227 -6.43 49.29 28.17
N LYS A 228 -7.11 50.02 29.06
CA LYS A 228 -6.47 50.89 30.07
C LYS A 228 -5.58 50.13 31.04
N ASP A 229 -6.01 48.96 31.50
CA ASP A 229 -5.21 48.09 32.36
C ASP A 229 -3.93 47.61 31.65
N THR A 230 -4.04 47.28 30.36
CA THR A 230 -2.88 46.91 29.52
C THR A 230 -1.89 48.07 29.37
N GLU A 231 -2.41 49.29 29.12
CA GLU A 231 -1.61 50.51 29.04
C GLU A 231 -0.93 50.84 30.38
N ALA A 232 -1.63 50.66 31.50
CA ALA A 232 -1.11 50.88 32.84
C ALA A 232 0.00 49.87 33.19
N LEU A 233 -0.17 48.60 32.81
CA LEU A 233 0.85 47.56 32.97
C LEU A 233 2.12 47.88 32.16
N ALA A 234 1.99 48.46 30.96
CA ALA A 234 3.13 48.89 30.16
C ALA A 234 3.88 50.08 30.79
N ARG A 235 3.19 50.92 31.58
CA ARG A 235 3.75 52.14 32.20
C ARG A 235 4.29 51.95 33.62
N ARG A 236 4.26 50.73 34.16
CA ARG A 236 4.57 50.37 35.58
C ARG A 236 5.97 50.73 36.11
N GLY A 237 6.81 51.39 35.31
CA GLY A 237 8.12 51.91 35.72
C GLY A 237 8.18 53.43 35.98
N HIS A 238 7.14 54.20 35.67
CA HIS A 238 7.13 55.66 35.86
C HIS A 238 6.17 56.04 37.00
N LYS A 239 6.70 56.67 38.07
CA LYS A 239 5.90 57.22 39.19
C LYS A 239 5.11 58.45 38.75
N VAL A 240 4.11 58.26 37.91
CA VAL A 240 3.14 59.30 37.56
C VAL A 240 1.93 59.12 38.48
N LYS A 241 1.43 60.21 39.08
CA LYS A 241 0.14 60.18 39.78
C LYS A 241 -0.94 59.77 38.79
N THR A 242 -1.60 58.65 39.05
CA THR A 242 -2.72 58.14 38.24
C THR A 242 -3.96 59.00 38.51
N ASP A 243 -4.57 59.52 37.44
CA ASP A 243 -5.87 60.16 37.53
C ASP A 243 -6.95 59.08 37.72
N PRO A 244 -7.84 59.21 38.73
CA PRO A 244 -8.99 58.32 38.89
C PRO A 244 -9.88 58.21 37.63
N HIS A 245 -9.93 59.23 36.77
CA HIS A 245 -10.64 59.15 35.49
C HIS A 245 -10.02 58.18 34.49
N ASP A 246 -8.72 57.90 34.61
CA ASP A 246 -8.01 56.97 33.74
C ASP A 246 -8.02 55.53 34.25
N THR A 247 -8.38 55.31 35.51
CA THR A 247 -8.31 54.00 36.17
C THR A 247 -9.68 53.44 36.57
N LEU A 248 -10.65 54.30 36.88
CA LEU A 248 -11.99 53.90 37.31
C LEU A 248 -12.98 53.99 36.15
N LEU A 249 -13.53 52.84 35.76
CA LEU A 249 -14.52 52.76 34.68
C LEU A 249 -15.74 53.69 34.92
N ALA A 250 -16.24 53.80 36.14
CA ALA A 250 -17.39 54.64 36.50
C ALA A 250 -17.13 56.16 36.33
N LEU A 251 -15.87 56.57 36.23
CA LEU A 251 -15.46 57.95 35.95
C LEU A 251 -15.00 58.15 34.51
N GLY A 252 -14.22 57.21 33.97
CA GLY A 252 -13.62 57.31 32.64
C GLY A 252 -14.57 56.96 31.48
N ASN A 253 -15.43 55.96 31.65
CA ASN A 253 -16.45 55.59 30.67
C ASN A 253 -17.78 55.21 31.35
N PRO A 254 -18.56 56.19 31.84
CA PRO A 254 -19.79 55.93 32.59
C PRO A 254 -20.90 55.25 31.79
N THR A 255 -20.81 55.24 30.45
CA THR A 255 -21.81 54.63 29.56
C THR A 255 -21.46 53.19 29.15
N ASP A 256 -20.39 52.61 29.71
CA ASP A 256 -20.02 51.21 29.49
C ASP A 256 -21.09 50.24 30.01
N LEU A 257 -21.32 49.14 29.29
CA LEU A 257 -22.28 48.08 29.67
C LEU A 257 -21.98 47.50 31.06
N SER A 258 -20.71 47.41 31.43
CA SER A 258 -20.27 46.92 32.73
C SER A 258 -20.71 47.87 33.85
N ILE A 259 -20.73 49.17 33.59
CA ILE A 259 -21.24 50.17 34.55
C ILE A 259 -22.76 50.08 34.67
N GLU A 260 -23.48 49.83 33.58
CA GLU A 260 -24.92 49.60 33.66
C GLU A 260 -25.26 48.35 34.47
N ALA A 261 -24.50 47.26 34.28
CA ALA A 261 -24.63 46.07 35.12
C ALA A 261 -24.36 46.35 36.61
N ILE A 262 -23.39 47.22 36.93
CA ILE A 262 -23.12 47.64 38.32
C ILE A 262 -24.21 48.59 38.84
N ARG A 263 -24.86 49.41 38.00
CA ARG A 263 -26.05 50.19 38.39
C ARG A 263 -27.22 49.26 38.73
N SER A 264 -27.42 48.21 37.95
CA SER A 264 -28.40 47.15 38.27
C SER A 264 -28.05 46.45 39.58
N LEU A 265 -26.77 46.09 39.78
CA LEU A 265 -26.28 45.53 41.06
C LEU A 265 -26.60 46.45 42.24
N ARG A 266 -26.36 47.76 42.09
CA ARG A 266 -26.68 48.76 43.12
C ARG A 266 -28.17 48.75 43.47
N THR A 267 -29.05 48.68 42.48
CA THR A 267 -30.50 48.61 42.69
C THR A 267 -30.89 47.31 43.39
N SER A 268 -30.37 46.16 42.96
CA SER A 268 -30.63 44.86 43.61
C SER A 268 -30.14 44.84 45.06
N LEU A 269 -28.95 45.40 45.32
CA LEU A 269 -28.39 45.53 46.67
C LEU A 269 -29.17 46.52 47.53
N HIS A 270 -29.73 47.58 46.96
CA HIS A 270 -30.54 48.54 47.71
C HIS A 270 -31.73 47.84 48.38
N PHE A 271 -32.42 46.96 47.66
CA PHE A 271 -33.50 46.16 48.22
C PHE A 271 -33.00 45.15 49.25
N ALA A 272 -31.87 44.47 49.00
CA ALA A 272 -31.30 43.53 49.95
C ALA A 272 -30.84 44.19 51.27
N ILE A 273 -30.31 45.42 51.20
CA ILE A 273 -29.85 46.18 52.36
C ILE A 273 -31.03 46.75 53.16
N MET A 274 -32.17 47.07 52.53
CA MET A 274 -33.37 47.53 53.24
C MET A 274 -33.90 46.52 54.25
N GLU A 275 -33.70 45.22 54.01
CA GLU A 275 -34.07 44.14 54.93
C GLU A 275 -32.96 43.77 55.92
N ALA A 276 -31.76 44.33 55.76
CA ALA A 276 -30.60 44.04 56.58
C ALA A 276 -30.58 44.85 57.90
N LYS A 277 -29.86 44.34 58.90
CA LYS A 277 -29.73 45.00 60.22
C LYS A 277 -28.83 46.25 60.21
N ASN A 278 -27.96 46.37 59.22
CA ASN A 278 -26.99 47.45 59.12
C ASN A 278 -26.64 47.77 57.65
N ASN A 279 -25.96 48.89 57.43
CA ASN A 279 -25.54 49.35 56.11
C ASN A 279 -24.10 48.92 55.77
N ILE A 280 -23.66 47.77 56.29
CA ILE A 280 -22.30 47.26 56.08
C ILE A 280 -22.33 46.17 55.02
N LEU A 281 -21.73 46.45 53.86
CA LEU A 281 -21.61 45.50 52.75
C LEU A 281 -20.16 45.00 52.65
N MET A 282 -19.97 43.69 52.80
CA MET A 282 -18.70 43.03 52.52
C MET A 282 -18.75 42.34 51.16
N ILE A 283 -17.77 42.64 50.30
CA ILE A 283 -17.60 41.96 49.01
C ILE A 283 -16.32 41.14 49.05
N THR A 284 -16.44 39.85 48.76
CA THR A 284 -15.33 38.89 48.70
C THR A 284 -15.44 38.05 47.42
N GLY A 285 -14.59 37.04 47.26
CA GLY A 285 -14.53 36.29 46.01
C GLY A 285 -13.68 35.04 46.10
N ALA A 286 -14.10 33.99 45.39
CA ALA A 286 -13.58 32.63 45.47
C ALA A 286 -12.08 32.49 45.18
N SER A 287 -11.54 33.31 44.26
CA SER A 287 -10.14 33.22 43.81
C SER A 287 -9.49 34.59 43.61
N PRO A 288 -8.16 34.72 43.68
CA PRO A 288 -7.45 35.94 43.28
C PRO A 288 -7.75 36.34 41.82
N GLY A 289 -7.78 37.64 41.53
CA GLY A 289 -7.89 38.13 40.14
C GLY A 289 -9.31 38.15 39.53
N ILE A 290 -10.36 37.71 40.23
CA ILE A 290 -11.73 37.65 39.68
C ILE A 290 -12.47 39.01 39.57
N GLY A 291 -11.81 40.14 39.85
CA GLY A 291 -12.44 41.46 39.74
C GLY A 291 -13.14 42.01 40.99
N LYS A 292 -12.92 41.44 42.19
CA LYS A 292 -13.48 41.94 43.47
C LYS A 292 -13.31 43.46 43.62
N THR A 293 -12.06 43.92 43.59
CA THR A 293 -11.70 45.34 43.76
C THR A 293 -12.36 46.23 42.71
N PHE A 294 -12.45 45.76 41.46
CA PHE A 294 -13.12 46.47 40.37
C PHE A 294 -14.60 46.69 40.68
N ILE A 295 -15.33 45.66 41.13
CA ILE A 295 -16.73 45.80 41.51
C ILE A 295 -16.88 46.73 42.71
N CYS A 296 -16.08 46.55 43.77
CA CYS A 296 -16.18 47.36 44.99
C CYS A 296 -16.00 48.85 44.70
N VAL A 297 -14.94 49.23 43.97
CA VAL A 297 -14.60 50.64 43.75
C VAL A 297 -15.61 51.32 42.83
N ASN A 298 -16.03 50.65 41.75
CA ASN A 298 -17.03 51.21 40.83
C ASN A 298 -18.41 51.32 41.50
N LEU A 299 -18.82 50.31 42.29
CA LEU A 299 -20.07 50.38 43.05
C LEU A 299 -20.04 51.53 44.05
N ALA A 300 -18.97 51.67 44.84
CA ALA A 300 -18.81 52.77 45.78
C ALA A 300 -18.86 54.14 45.08
N THR A 301 -18.19 54.26 43.93
CA THR A 301 -18.21 55.49 43.11
C THR A 301 -19.62 55.81 42.61
N LEU A 302 -20.38 54.82 42.16
CA LEU A 302 -21.75 54.99 41.68
C LEU A 302 -22.74 55.35 42.82
N VAL A 303 -22.55 54.78 44.01
CA VAL A 303 -23.35 55.11 45.20
C VAL A 303 -23.03 56.53 45.67
N ALA A 304 -21.75 56.91 45.69
CA ALA A 304 -21.32 58.27 46.02
C ALA A 304 -21.83 59.31 45.01
N LYS A 305 -21.77 59.01 43.70
CA LYS A 305 -22.35 59.88 42.65
C LYS A 305 -23.87 60.05 42.75
N ALA A 306 -24.57 59.12 43.39
CA ALA A 306 -25.99 59.23 43.69
C ALA A 306 -26.28 60.11 44.93
N GLY A 307 -25.26 60.74 45.53
CA GLY A 307 -25.39 61.66 46.65
C GLY A 307 -25.34 60.99 48.04
N GLN A 308 -25.06 59.69 48.12
CA GLN A 308 -24.94 58.99 49.40
C GLN A 308 -23.52 59.13 49.98
N LYS A 309 -23.42 59.15 51.32
CA LYS A 309 -22.14 59.10 52.03
C LYS A 309 -21.65 57.66 52.06
N VAL A 310 -20.52 57.38 51.42
CA VAL A 310 -19.93 56.04 51.32
C VAL A 310 -18.56 56.03 51.97
N LEU A 311 -18.35 55.10 52.90
CA LEU A 311 -17.02 54.76 53.41
C LEU A 311 -16.55 53.49 52.71
N PHE A 312 -15.49 53.61 51.92
CA PHE A 312 -14.82 52.47 51.31
C PHE A 312 -13.63 52.04 52.19
N ILE A 313 -13.61 50.79 52.61
CA ILE A 313 -12.53 50.22 53.41
C ILE A 313 -11.85 49.12 52.59
N ASP A 314 -10.57 49.30 52.27
CA ASP A 314 -9.76 48.24 51.66
C ASP A 314 -9.33 47.24 52.74
N GLY A 315 -10.04 46.11 52.81
CA GLY A 315 -9.73 45.01 53.71
C GLY A 315 -8.57 44.11 53.24
N ASP A 316 -8.09 44.26 52.00
CA ASP A 316 -6.95 43.47 51.50
C ASP A 316 -5.62 44.10 51.94
N MET A 317 -5.23 43.86 53.18
CA MET A 317 -3.95 44.35 53.72
C MET A 317 -2.71 43.68 53.11
N ARG A 318 -2.86 42.67 52.25
CA ARG A 318 -1.73 41.93 51.67
C ARG A 318 -1.37 42.42 50.27
N ARG A 319 -2.37 42.61 49.41
CA ARG A 319 -2.19 43.03 48.01
C ARG A 319 -3.11 44.19 47.61
N GLY A 320 -3.67 44.91 48.59
CA GLY A 320 -4.53 46.07 48.36
C GLY A 320 -3.81 47.19 47.59
N TYR A 321 -4.46 47.67 46.53
CA TYR A 321 -3.95 48.72 45.64
C TYR A 321 -5.02 49.78 45.34
N THR A 322 -6.08 49.83 46.16
CA THR A 322 -7.20 50.77 45.97
C THR A 322 -6.79 52.24 46.12
N HIS A 323 -5.78 52.53 46.94
CA HIS A 323 -5.21 53.87 47.06
C HIS A 323 -4.64 54.38 45.73
N GLU A 324 -4.01 53.51 44.93
CA GLU A 324 -3.50 53.87 43.59
C GLU A 324 -4.64 54.14 42.59
N LEU A 325 -5.72 53.35 42.68
CA LEU A 325 -6.92 53.50 41.85
C LEU A 325 -7.69 54.80 42.17
N LEU A 326 -7.77 55.15 43.44
CA LEU A 326 -8.49 56.33 43.92
C LEU A 326 -7.62 57.61 43.90
N GLY A 327 -6.34 57.50 43.55
CA GLY A 327 -5.39 58.63 43.60
C GLY A 327 -5.10 59.12 45.03
N ALA A 328 -5.29 58.27 46.03
CA ALA A 328 -5.09 58.56 47.44
C ALA A 328 -3.67 58.17 47.93
N ASP A 329 -3.23 58.81 49.02
CA ASP A 329 -1.99 58.43 49.71
C ASP A 329 -2.24 57.26 50.67
N ASN A 330 -1.23 56.42 50.90
CA ASN A 330 -1.33 55.22 51.76
C ASN A 330 -0.43 55.32 53.01
N LYS A 331 -0.11 56.54 53.46
CA LYS A 331 0.70 56.77 54.68
C LYS A 331 -0.01 56.34 55.95
N SER A 332 -1.33 56.57 56.03
CA SER A 332 -2.18 56.23 57.18
C SER A 332 -3.40 55.47 56.71
N GLY A 333 -3.39 54.15 56.88
CA GLY A 333 -4.47 53.26 56.44
C GLY A 333 -5.04 52.38 57.55
N LEU A 334 -5.86 51.40 57.15
CA LEU A 334 -6.57 50.49 58.06
C LEU A 334 -5.63 49.78 59.05
N SER A 335 -4.44 49.36 58.61
CA SER A 335 -3.45 48.70 59.46
C SER A 335 -2.95 49.58 60.61
N ASN A 336 -2.82 50.90 60.38
CA ASN A 336 -2.38 51.85 61.40
C ASN A 336 -3.50 52.15 62.41
N VAL A 337 -4.75 52.25 61.93
CA VAL A 337 -5.93 52.45 62.78
C VAL A 337 -6.13 51.23 63.70
N LEU A 338 -6.08 50.01 63.14
CA LEU A 338 -6.25 48.78 63.93
C LEU A 338 -5.11 48.52 64.92
N SER A 339 -3.91 49.04 64.65
CA SER A 339 -2.76 48.93 65.57
C SER A 339 -2.66 50.09 66.57
N GLY A 340 -3.61 51.03 66.57
CA GLY A 340 -3.64 52.17 67.49
C GLY A 340 -2.58 53.25 67.22
N LYS A 341 -1.92 53.22 66.05
CA LYS A 341 -0.89 54.22 65.67
C LYS A 341 -1.47 55.55 65.18
N THR A 342 -2.72 55.52 64.69
CA THR A 342 -3.50 56.69 64.27
C THR A 342 -4.94 56.53 64.74
N GLU A 343 -5.53 57.60 65.25
CA GLU A 343 -6.97 57.63 65.56
C GLU A 343 -7.81 57.70 64.28
N PHE A 344 -9.01 57.13 64.33
CA PHE A 344 -10.02 57.23 63.28
C PHE A 344 -10.89 58.47 63.57
N SER A 345 -10.69 59.55 62.81
CA SER A 345 -11.43 60.82 62.96
C SER A 345 -12.60 60.93 62.01
#